data_AF-A0A849FE68-F1
#
_entry.id   AF-A0A849FE68-F1
#
_cell.length_a   1.000
_cell.length_b   1.000
_cell.length_c   1.000
_cell.angle_alpha   90.00
_cell.angle_beta   90.00
_cell.angle_gamma   90.00
#
_symmetry.space_group_name_H-M   'P 1'
#
loop_
_entity.id
_entity.type
_entity.pdbx_description
1 polymer ?
#
loop_
_entity_poly.entity_id
_entity_poly.type
_entity_poly.pdbx_seq_one_letter_code
_entity_poly.pdbx_strand_id
1 'polypeptide(L)'
;MMPQEQVEYLSTFLSKGLVDMNAVIDFETGEVKGDAANGAPIFQTTCASCHGFDGRALDWGDADEPGYIGTEANANPWEVLHKILNGHPGVEMISLSAFPLQNAVDVLAYTRTLPEE
;
A
#
# COMPACT_ATOMS: atom_id res chain seq x y z
N MET A 1 -22.93 -11.43 -15.08
CA MET A 1 -23.51 -10.61 -13.98
C MET A 1 -23.05 -11.21 -12.67
N MET A 2 -22.64 -10.39 -11.71
CA MET A 2 -22.16 -10.85 -10.39
C MET A 2 -23.32 -11.49 -9.59
N PRO A 3 -23.16 -12.70 -9.01
CA PRO A 3 -24.11 -13.30 -8.09
C PRO A 3 -24.52 -12.40 -6.93
N GLN A 4 -25.78 -12.47 -6.49
CA GLN A 4 -26.34 -11.65 -5.41
C GLN A 4 -25.51 -11.72 -4.12
N GLU A 5 -25.07 -12.92 -3.74
CA GLU A 5 -24.24 -13.14 -2.56
C GLU A 5 -22.91 -12.36 -2.63
N GLN A 6 -22.28 -12.29 -3.80
CA GLN A 6 -21.03 -11.55 -3.99
C GLN A 6 -21.25 -10.03 -3.91
N VAL A 7 -22.41 -9.55 -4.34
CA VAL A 7 -22.81 -8.14 -4.16
C VAL A 7 -22.95 -7.80 -2.67
N GLU A 8 -23.49 -8.73 -1.86
CA GLU A 8 -23.63 -8.55 -0.41
C GLU A 8 -22.27 -8.51 0.30
N TYR A 9 -21.32 -9.36 -0.10
CA TYR A 9 -19.94 -9.30 0.40
C TYR A 9 -19.26 -7.99 0.04
N LEU A 10 -19.38 -7.56 -1.21
CA LEU A 10 -18.82 -6.28 -1.66
C LEU A 10 -19.42 -5.10 -0.90
N SER A 11 -20.75 -5.06 -0.74
CA SER A 11 -21.44 -4.02 0.02
C SER A 11 -20.97 -3.96 1.48
N THR A 12 -20.79 -5.13 2.10
CA THR A 12 -20.29 -5.24 3.49
C THR A 12 -18.86 -4.73 3.59
N PHE A 13 -17.98 -5.12 2.67
CA PHE A 13 -16.60 -4.66 2.63
C PHE A 13 -16.51 -3.14 2.44
N LEU A 14 -17.25 -2.58 1.47
CA LEU A 14 -17.26 -1.14 1.23
C LEU A 14 -17.79 -0.34 2.44
N SER A 15 -18.77 -0.90 3.16
CA SER A 15 -19.41 -0.19 4.27
C SER A 15 -18.68 -0.36 5.62
N LYS A 16 -17.92 -1.44 5.81
CA LYS A 16 -17.37 -1.83 7.13
C LYS A 16 -15.92 -2.29 7.11
N GLY A 17 -15.40 -2.70 5.95
CA GLY A 17 -14.04 -3.21 5.79
C GLY A 17 -13.03 -2.16 5.34
N LEU A 18 -13.49 -1.00 4.86
CA LEU A 18 -12.62 0.11 4.45
C LEU A 18 -12.26 1.01 5.62
N VAL A 19 -11.04 1.54 5.56
CA VAL A 19 -10.56 2.61 6.44
C VAL A 19 -10.86 3.95 5.75
N ASP A 20 -11.27 4.95 6.53
CA ASP A 20 -11.28 6.33 6.06
C ASP A 20 -9.84 6.82 5.90
N MET A 21 -9.29 6.64 4.70
CA MET A 21 -7.89 6.96 4.41
C MET A 21 -7.61 8.46 4.49
N ASN A 22 -8.61 9.32 4.33
CA ASN A 22 -8.42 10.77 4.47
C ASN A 22 -8.16 11.20 5.92
N ALA A 23 -8.39 10.32 6.89
CA ALA A 23 -7.93 10.54 8.26
C ALA A 23 -6.40 10.55 8.37
N VAL A 24 -5.71 9.77 7.53
CA VAL A 24 -4.26 9.50 7.60
C VAL A 24 -3.48 9.95 6.37
N ILE A 25 -4.14 10.28 5.27
CA ILE A 25 -3.57 10.89 4.06
C ILE A 25 -4.29 12.22 3.85
N ASP A 26 -3.53 13.30 3.69
CA ASP A 26 -4.10 14.59 3.32
C ASP A 26 -4.70 14.52 1.92
N PHE A 27 -5.97 14.91 1.78
CA PHE A 27 -6.72 14.79 0.53
C PHE A 27 -6.17 15.70 -0.58
N GLU A 28 -5.64 16.88 -0.23
CA GLU A 28 -5.19 17.86 -1.21
C GLU A 28 -3.75 17.60 -1.65
N THR A 29 -2.90 17.17 -0.71
CA THR A 29 -1.45 17.05 -0.94
C THR A 29 -0.96 15.60 -1.09
N GLY A 30 -1.76 14.62 -0.67
CA GLY A 30 -1.31 13.23 -0.56
C GLY A 30 -0.28 13.01 0.54
N GLU A 31 -0.07 13.98 1.44
CA GLU A 31 0.85 13.82 2.58
C GLU A 31 0.36 12.73 3.54
N VAL A 32 1.26 11.80 3.89
CA VAL A 32 0.91 10.64 4.72
C VAL A 32 1.33 10.92 6.15
N LYS A 33 0.40 10.80 7.10
CA LYS A 33 0.61 11.02 8.54
C LYS A 33 1.26 9.81 9.22
N GLY A 34 2.35 9.30 8.65
CA GLY A 34 3.10 8.16 9.15
C GLY A 34 4.52 8.52 9.53
N ASP A 35 5.14 7.67 10.34
CA ASP A 35 6.54 7.77 10.72
C ASP A 35 7.38 6.74 9.94
N ALA A 36 8.18 7.24 8.99
CA ALA A 36 9.05 6.39 8.17
C ALA A 36 10.06 5.59 9.01
N ALA A 37 10.49 6.09 10.17
CA ALA A 37 11.41 5.36 11.04
C ALA A 37 10.76 4.11 11.66
N ASN A 38 9.46 4.17 11.94
CA ASN A 38 8.68 3.02 12.41
C ASN A 38 8.30 2.08 11.24
N GLY A 39 8.09 2.63 10.04
CA GLY A 39 7.75 1.86 8.84
C GLY A 39 8.92 1.05 8.30
N ALA A 40 10.14 1.58 8.37
CA ALA A 40 11.35 0.94 7.88
C ALA A 40 11.53 -0.50 8.39
N PRO A 41 11.56 -0.80 9.71
CA PRO A 41 11.75 -2.17 10.17
C PRO A 41 10.64 -3.12 9.72
N ILE A 42 9.39 -2.64 9.59
CA ILE A 42 8.27 -3.44 9.10
C ILE A 42 8.49 -3.78 7.63
N PHE A 43 8.76 -2.77 6.78
CA PHE A 43 9.05 -2.98 5.37
C PHE A 43 10.22 -3.94 5.17
N GLN A 44 11.32 -3.73 5.89
CA GLN A 44 12.53 -4.55 5.73
C GLN A 44 12.34 -6.00 6.18
N THR A 45 11.46 -6.26 7.15
CA THR A 45 11.17 -7.61 7.64
C THR A 45 10.15 -8.33 6.76
N THR A 46 9.21 -7.59 6.18
CA THR A 46 7.94 -8.15 5.71
C THR A 46 7.71 -7.93 4.22
N CYS A 47 8.23 -6.85 3.64
CA CYS A 47 7.97 -6.45 2.26
C CYS A 47 9.23 -6.67 1.38
N ALA A 48 10.41 -6.38 1.91
CA ALA A 48 11.68 -6.40 1.18
C ALA A 48 12.05 -7.77 0.60
N SER A 49 11.51 -8.88 1.12
CA SER A 49 11.73 -10.21 0.54
C SER A 49 11.21 -10.34 -0.89
N CYS A 50 10.15 -9.61 -1.24
CA CYS A 50 9.57 -9.59 -2.58
C CYS A 50 9.95 -8.32 -3.33
N HIS A 51 9.99 -7.19 -2.61
CA HIS A 51 10.15 -5.86 -3.18
C HIS A 51 11.59 -5.35 -3.23
N GLY A 52 12.53 -6.05 -2.60
CA GLY A 52 13.91 -5.60 -2.42
C GLY A 52 14.07 -4.63 -1.26
N PHE A 53 15.28 -4.58 -0.68
CA PHE A 53 15.61 -3.69 0.44
C PHE A 53 15.50 -2.21 0.06
N ASP A 54 15.68 -1.89 -1.21
CA ASP A 54 15.51 -0.55 -1.79
C ASP A 54 14.23 -0.40 -2.62
N GLY A 55 13.33 -1.39 -2.62
CA GLY A 55 12.03 -1.29 -3.30
C GLY A 55 12.03 -1.48 -4.82
N ARG A 56 13.18 -1.82 -5.43
CA ARG A 56 13.34 -1.93 -6.90
C ARG A 56 13.37 -3.35 -7.45
N ALA A 57 13.10 -4.37 -6.64
CA ALA A 57 13.19 -5.76 -7.11
C ALA A 57 12.08 -6.15 -8.10
N LEU A 58 10.99 -5.38 -8.14
CA LEU A 58 9.87 -5.58 -9.04
C LEU A 58 9.61 -4.28 -9.79
N ASP A 59 9.69 -4.35 -11.10
CA ASP A 59 9.45 -3.24 -12.03
C ASP A 59 8.13 -3.47 -12.76
N TRP A 60 7.19 -2.55 -12.58
CA TRP A 60 5.89 -2.55 -13.27
C TRP A 60 5.81 -1.46 -14.36
N GLY A 61 6.89 -0.71 -14.56
CA GLY A 61 7.01 0.26 -15.63
C GLY A 61 7.46 -0.38 -16.95
N ASP A 62 7.85 0.48 -17.89
CA ASP A 62 8.45 0.09 -19.16
C ASP A 62 9.96 0.37 -19.16
N ALA A 63 10.67 -0.12 -20.18
CA ALA A 63 12.14 -0.02 -20.23
C ALA A 63 12.70 1.41 -20.15
N ASP A 64 11.91 2.41 -20.56
CA ASP A 64 12.29 3.84 -20.55
C ASP A 64 11.77 4.59 -19.31
N GLU A 65 10.76 4.05 -18.62
CA GLU A 65 10.08 4.65 -17.46
C GLU A 65 9.82 3.54 -16.42
N PRO A 66 10.82 3.18 -15.60
CA PRO A 66 10.66 2.13 -14.60
C PRO A 66 9.65 2.55 -13.53
N GLY A 67 8.95 1.56 -12.98
CA GLY A 67 7.91 1.75 -11.97
C GLY A 67 8.19 0.90 -10.75
N TYR A 68 8.50 1.55 -9.62
CA TYR A 68 8.80 0.90 -8.35
C TYR A 68 7.82 1.31 -7.27
N ILE A 69 7.94 0.74 -6.07
CA ILE A 69 7.05 1.10 -4.96
C ILE A 69 7.20 2.59 -4.60
N GLY A 70 8.40 3.16 -4.67
CA GLY A 70 8.60 4.59 -4.44
C GLY A 70 7.76 5.44 -5.40
N THR A 71 7.82 5.10 -6.69
CA THR A 71 7.03 5.72 -7.77
C THR A 71 5.54 5.66 -7.46
N GLU A 72 5.02 4.47 -7.16
CA GLU A 72 3.59 4.28 -6.85
C GLU A 72 3.15 4.98 -5.56
N ALA A 73 3.99 4.94 -4.53
CA ALA A 73 3.67 5.51 -3.22
C ALA A 73 3.61 7.04 -3.26
N ASN A 74 4.42 7.67 -4.12
CA ASN A 74 4.39 9.12 -4.33
C ASN A 74 3.31 9.54 -5.34
N ALA A 75 3.01 8.72 -6.35
CA ALA A 75 1.95 9.02 -7.32
C ALA A 75 0.53 8.82 -6.75
N ASN A 76 0.29 7.74 -6.01
CA ASN A 76 -1.03 7.38 -5.48
C ASN A 76 -0.96 6.69 -4.10
N PRO A 77 -0.77 7.46 -3.01
CA PRO A 77 -0.63 6.90 -1.67
C PRO A 77 -1.89 6.17 -1.18
N TRP A 78 -3.09 6.50 -1.68
CA TRP A 78 -4.32 5.80 -1.33
C TRP A 78 -4.35 4.38 -1.89
N GLU A 79 -3.93 4.20 -3.14
CA GLU A 79 -3.83 2.87 -3.74
C GLU A 79 -2.78 2.03 -3.02
N VAL A 80 -1.62 2.60 -2.72
CA VAL A 80 -0.58 1.87 -1.98
C VAL A 80 -1.04 1.52 -0.57
N LEU A 81 -1.71 2.43 0.16
CA LEU A 81 -2.30 2.08 1.46
C LEU A 81 -3.33 0.96 1.35
N HIS A 82 -4.16 1.00 0.31
CA HIS A 82 -5.15 -0.05 0.05
C HIS A 82 -4.48 -1.41 -0.15
N LYS A 83 -3.41 -1.46 -0.96
CA LYS A 83 -2.63 -2.68 -1.21
C LYS A 83 -1.90 -3.16 0.03
N ILE A 84 -1.32 -2.26 0.85
CA ILE A 84 -0.70 -2.64 2.13
C ILE A 84 -1.74 -3.28 3.06
N LEU A 85 -2.95 -2.71 3.12
CA LEU A 85 -4.02 -3.22 3.97
C LEU A 85 -4.63 -4.52 3.43
N ASN A 86 -4.78 -4.70 2.12
CA ASN A 86 -5.61 -5.78 1.56
C ASN A 86 -4.85 -6.77 0.65
N GLY A 87 -3.58 -6.54 0.39
CA GLY A 87 -2.77 -7.29 -0.58
C GLY A 87 -3.04 -6.87 -2.04
N HIS A 88 -2.43 -7.60 -2.97
CA HIS A 88 -2.64 -7.45 -4.40
C HIS A 88 -3.18 -8.77 -4.99
N PRO A 89 -4.39 -8.79 -5.57
CA PRO A 89 -4.97 -10.03 -6.10
C PRO A 89 -4.08 -10.69 -7.16
N GLY A 90 -4.00 -12.02 -7.13
CA GLY A 90 -3.27 -12.81 -8.13
C GLY A 90 -1.77 -12.97 -7.86
N VAL A 91 -1.24 -12.35 -6.80
CA VAL A 91 0.14 -12.55 -6.33
C VAL A 91 0.15 -12.77 -4.81
N GLU A 92 1.25 -13.30 -4.29
CA GLU A 92 1.45 -13.61 -2.86
C GLU A 92 1.75 -12.35 -2.01
N MET A 93 1.17 -11.19 -2.38
CA MET A 93 1.33 -9.96 -1.61
C MET A 93 0.49 -10.05 -0.34
N ILE A 94 1.17 -10.02 0.80
CA ILE A 94 0.54 -10.13 2.10
C ILE A 94 -0.34 -8.90 2.44
N SER A 95 -1.17 -9.05 3.48
CA SER A 95 -2.04 -8.00 4.00
C SER A 95 -1.64 -7.62 5.44
N LEU A 96 -1.66 -6.33 5.75
CA LEU A 96 -1.52 -5.81 7.12
C LEU A 96 -2.85 -5.51 7.82
N SER A 97 -4.00 -5.89 7.26
CA SER A 97 -5.34 -5.59 7.82
C SER A 97 -5.56 -6.08 9.26
N ALA A 98 -4.84 -7.12 9.69
CA ALA A 98 -4.94 -7.67 11.04
C ALA A 98 -4.10 -6.91 12.09
N PHE A 99 -3.25 -5.98 11.66
CA PHE A 99 -2.39 -5.19 12.52
C PHE A 99 -2.97 -3.78 12.76
N PRO A 100 -2.46 -3.02 13.76
CA PRO A 100 -2.86 -1.64 13.94
C PRO A 100 -2.67 -0.83 12.65
N LEU A 101 -3.67 -0.01 12.28
CA LEU A 101 -3.64 0.82 11.07
C LEU A 101 -2.35 1.64 10.95
N GLN A 102 -1.85 2.18 12.07
CA GLN A 102 -0.63 2.98 12.09
C GLN A 102 0.57 2.25 11.49
N ASN A 103 0.68 0.93 11.64
CA ASN A 103 1.76 0.15 11.03
C ASN A 103 1.72 0.26 9.50
N ALA A 104 0.53 0.20 8.89
CA ALA A 104 0.39 0.33 7.44
C ALA A 104 0.67 1.77 6.98
N VAL A 105 0.27 2.77 7.76
CA VAL A 105 0.52 4.19 7.50
C VAL A 105 2.02 4.52 7.59
N ASP A 106 2.71 3.96 8.59
CA ASP A 106 4.16 4.12 8.77
C ASP A 106 4.93 3.43 7.64
N VAL A 107 4.52 2.21 7.24
CA VAL A 107 5.09 1.54 6.06
C VAL A 107 4.90 2.38 4.81
N LEU A 108 3.70 2.94 4.58
CA LEU A 108 3.46 3.83 3.44
C LEU A 108 4.37 5.06 3.48
N ALA A 109 4.53 5.69 4.65
CA ALA A 109 5.44 6.82 4.82
C ALA A 109 6.88 6.44 4.49
N TYR A 110 7.34 5.25 4.90
CA TYR A 110 8.66 4.74 4.55
C TYR A 110 8.78 4.47 3.04
N THR A 111 7.78 3.85 2.41
CA THR A 111 7.85 3.52 0.98
C THR A 111 7.99 4.74 0.08
N ARG A 112 7.47 5.90 0.51
CA ARG A 112 7.63 7.18 -0.19
C ARG A 112 9.05 7.74 -0.16
N THR A 113 9.91 7.20 0.70
CA THR A 113 11.34 7.56 0.77
C THR A 113 12.21 6.68 -0.15
N LEU A 114 11.62 5.64 -0.75
CA LEU A 114 12.33 4.72 -1.63
C LEU A 114 12.54 5.35 -3.02
N PRO A 115 13.52 4.88 -3.80
CA PRO A 115 13.77 5.34 -5.16
C PRO A 115 12.55 5.23 -6.07
N GLU A 116 12.43 6.20 -6.98
CA GLU A 116 11.46 6.22 -8.07
C GLU A 116 12.09 5.79 -9.41
N GLU A 117 13.42 5.65 -9.45
CA GLU A 117 14.28 5.26 -10.60
C GLU A 117 15.48 4.41 -10.17
#